data_AF-A0A0F9H159-F1
#
_entry.id   AF-A0A0F9H159-F1
#
_cell.length_a   1.000
_cell.length_b   1.000
_cell.length_c   1.000
_cell.angle_alpha   90.00
_cell.angle_beta   90.00
_cell.angle_gamma   90.00
#
_symmetry.space_group_name_H-M   'P 1'
#
loop_
_entity.id
_entity.type
_entity.pdbx_description
1 polymer ?
#
loop_
_entity_poly.entity_id
_entity_poly.type
_entity_poly.pdbx_seq_one_letter_code
_entity_poly.pdbx_strand_id
1 'polypeptide(L)'
;MNQAELENRLLSSVESLEDLRYCQQEGVTSETFVHTDDEGILDHGDVYDYLDNYSRENKGKLPTEKDLKSLHDFESTGAGDLKNYVQQVRWKELARNAMSFLTRNVERLNEDDPTKVIEDFAKEFSDLR
;
A
#
# COMPACT_ATOMS: atom_id res chain seq x y z
N MET A 1 14.82 1.80 8.46
CA MET A 1 13.66 0.90 8.45
C MET A 1 13.53 0.37 7.04
N ASN A 2 13.53 -0.95 6.88
CA ASN A 2 13.27 -1.56 5.57
C ASN A 2 11.77 -1.46 5.21
N GLN A 3 11.39 -1.89 4.01
CA GLN A 3 10.00 -1.78 3.53
C GLN A 3 9.02 -2.57 4.42
N ALA A 4 9.30 -3.85 4.66
CA ALA A 4 8.43 -4.72 5.44
C ALA A 4 8.28 -4.23 6.89
N GLU A 5 9.35 -3.76 7.51
CA GLU A 5 9.32 -3.16 8.84
C GLU A 5 8.43 -1.91 8.89
N LEU A 6 8.48 -1.06 7.86
CA LEU A 6 7.66 0.16 7.78
C LEU A 6 6.18 -0.17 7.64
N GLU A 7 5.85 -1.11 6.78
CA GLU A 7 4.48 -1.57 6.55
C GLU A 7 3.89 -2.23 7.80
N ASN A 8 4.67 -3.11 8.45
CA ASN A 8 4.27 -3.70 9.72
C ASN A 8 4.05 -2.63 10.80
N ARG A 9 4.94 -1.64 10.91
CA ARG A 9 4.81 -0.53 11.87
C ARG A 9 3.56 0.32 11.62
N LEU A 10 3.23 0.57 10.35
CA LEU A 10 1.99 1.26 9.99
C LEU A 10 0.78 0.47 10.46
N LEU A 11 0.67 -0.81 10.09
CA LEU A 11 -0.47 -1.65 10.44
C LEU A 11 -0.60 -1.86 11.95
N SER A 12 0.53 -2.01 12.65
CA SER A 12 0.59 -2.11 14.11
C SER A 12 0.14 -0.84 14.82
N SER A 13 0.14 0.31 14.12
CA SER A 13 -0.30 1.59 14.66
C SER A 13 -1.77 1.89 14.38
N VAL A 14 -2.49 1.00 13.68
CA VAL A 14 -3.95 1.11 13.46
C VAL A 14 -4.66 0.44 14.63
N GLU A 15 -4.89 1.19 15.71
CA GLU A 15 -5.53 0.67 16.93
C GLU A 15 -7.03 0.96 17.01
N SER A 16 -7.52 1.87 16.16
CA SER A 16 -8.92 2.31 16.15
C SER A 16 -9.46 2.51 14.73
N LEU A 17 -10.79 2.63 14.63
CA LEU A 17 -11.42 3.02 13.36
C LEU A 17 -11.01 4.41 12.89
N GLU A 18 -10.68 5.32 13.81
CA GLU A 18 -10.26 6.66 13.46
C GLU A 18 -8.91 6.62 12.75
N ASP A 19 -8.02 5.74 13.20
CA ASP A 19 -6.73 5.48 12.56
C ASP A 19 -6.90 4.86 11.17
N LEU A 20 -7.77 3.86 11.03
CA LEU A 20 -8.07 3.25 9.74
C LEU A 20 -8.67 4.26 8.76
N ARG A 21 -9.61 5.10 9.24
CA ARG A 21 -10.19 6.18 8.43
C ARG A 21 -9.15 7.22 8.04
N TYR A 22 -8.22 7.55 8.92
CA TYR A 22 -7.12 8.44 8.60
C TYR A 22 -6.27 7.88 7.46
N CYS A 23 -5.88 6.60 7.53
CA CYS A 23 -5.17 5.92 6.43
C CYS A 23 -5.93 6.03 5.10
N GLN A 24 -7.24 5.77 5.11
CA GLN A 24 -8.09 5.87 3.93
C GLN A 24 -8.17 7.30 3.36
N GLN A 25 -8.27 8.31 4.23
CA GLN A 25 -8.29 9.72 3.84
C GLN A 25 -6.98 10.17 3.20
N GLU A 26 -5.85 9.63 3.67
CA GLU A 26 -4.52 9.84 3.09
C GLU A 26 -4.27 8.99 1.82
N GLY A 27 -5.28 8.22 1.40
CA GLY A 27 -5.26 7.44 0.16
C GLY A 27 -4.58 6.08 0.29
N VAL A 28 -4.33 5.57 1.50
CA VAL A 28 -3.77 4.23 1.69
C VAL A 28 -4.80 3.16 1.29
N THR A 29 -4.39 2.29 0.37
CA THR A 29 -5.12 1.09 -0.09
C THR A 29 -4.22 -0.13 0.09
N SER A 30 -4.70 -1.35 -0.17
CA SER A 30 -3.82 -2.53 -0.22
C SER A 30 -2.69 -2.38 -1.24
N GLU A 31 -2.97 -1.75 -2.38
CA GLU A 31 -1.98 -1.47 -3.44
C GLU A 31 -0.85 -0.52 -2.99
N THR A 32 -1.00 0.18 -1.86
CA THR A 32 0.08 0.96 -1.23
C THR A 32 1.23 0.06 -0.80
N PHE A 33 0.92 -1.12 -0.28
CA PHE A 33 1.87 -2.08 0.26
C PHE A 33 2.59 -2.83 -0.87
N VAL A 34 3.77 -3.36 -0.57
CA VAL A 34 4.50 -4.21 -1.53
C VAL A 34 3.94 -5.62 -1.44
N HIS A 35 3.24 -6.03 -2.51
CA HIS A 35 2.78 -7.40 -2.67
C HIS A 35 3.94 -8.36 -2.91
N THR A 36 3.81 -9.56 -2.37
CA THR A 36 4.80 -10.63 -2.50
C THR A 36 4.12 -11.97 -2.71
N ASP A 37 4.48 -12.66 -3.79
CA ASP A 37 3.96 -14.01 -4.10
C ASP A 37 4.80 -15.12 -3.43
N ASP A 38 5.84 -14.76 -2.67
CA ASP A 38 6.73 -15.70 -2.01
C ASP A 38 6.01 -16.44 -0.87
N GLU A 39 5.91 -17.77 -1.00
CA GLU A 39 5.30 -18.63 0.02
C GLU A 39 5.99 -18.44 1.38
N GLY A 40 5.19 -18.10 2.40
CA GLY A 40 5.66 -17.91 3.77
C GLY A 40 6.13 -16.50 4.11
N ILE A 41 6.01 -15.55 3.17
CA ILE A 41 6.19 -14.12 3.46
C ILE A 41 4.81 -13.48 3.64
N LEU A 42 4.66 -12.73 4.73
CA LEU A 42 3.47 -11.94 5.02
C LEU A 42 3.26 -10.84 3.97
N ASP A 43 2.09 -10.82 3.34
CA ASP A 43 1.62 -9.68 2.54
C ASP A 43 0.86 -8.69 3.42
N HIS A 44 1.43 -7.50 3.62
CA HIS A 44 0.81 -6.45 4.42
C HIS A 44 -0.40 -5.80 3.74
N GLY A 45 -0.47 -5.84 2.40
CA GLY A 45 -1.63 -5.37 1.65
C GLY A 45 -2.87 -6.21 1.97
N ASP A 46 -2.72 -7.53 2.05
CA ASP A 46 -3.79 -8.45 2.44
C ASP A 46 -4.30 -8.19 3.87
N VAL A 47 -3.37 -7.89 4.79
CA VAL A 47 -3.74 -7.51 6.16
C VAL A 47 -4.55 -6.21 6.16
N TYR A 48 -4.13 -5.20 5.39
CA TYR A 48 -4.84 -3.94 5.28
C TYR A 48 -6.25 -4.12 4.69
N ASP A 49 -6.38 -4.89 3.62
CA ASP A 49 -7.68 -5.20 3.01
C ASP A 49 -8.59 -5.96 3.98
N TYR A 50 -8.02 -6.87 4.78
CA TYR A 50 -8.78 -7.54 5.82
C TYR A 50 -9.27 -6.56 6.89
N LEU A 51 -8.45 -5.62 7.35
CA LEU A 51 -8.87 -4.58 8.31
C LEU A 51 -10.04 -3.75 7.76
N ASP A 52 -9.95 -3.30 6.50
CA ASP A 52 -10.98 -2.50 5.86
C ASP A 52 -12.29 -3.30 5.70
N ASN A 53 -12.22 -4.49 5.11
CA ASN A 53 -13.38 -5.35 4.90
C ASN A 53 -14.05 -5.74 6.22
N TYR A 54 -13.26 -6.16 7.20
CA TYR A 54 -13.76 -6.51 8.53
C TYR A 54 -14.49 -5.31 9.16
N SER A 55 -13.93 -4.10 9.06
CA SER A 55 -14.55 -2.90 9.62
C SER A 55 -15.92 -2.58 9.00
N ARG A 56 -16.08 -2.81 7.69
CA ARG A 56 -17.34 -2.60 6.97
C ARG A 56 -18.39 -3.63 7.37
N GLU A 57 -18.01 -4.89 7.49
CA GLU A 57 -18.91 -6.00 7.80
C GLU A 57 -19.30 -6.06 9.29
N ASN A 58 -18.40 -5.65 10.18
CA ASN A 58 -18.56 -5.82 11.63
C ASN A 58 -18.98 -4.55 12.37
N LYS A 59 -19.78 -3.70 11.71
CA LYS A 59 -20.35 -2.45 12.28
C LYS A 59 -19.27 -1.49 12.80
N GLY A 60 -18.15 -1.37 12.08
CA GLY A 60 -17.05 -0.53 12.49
C GLY A 60 -16.27 -1.08 13.68
N LYS A 61 -16.03 -2.39 13.73
CA LYS A 61 -15.07 -2.97 14.66
C LYS A 61 -13.80 -3.33 13.92
N LEU A 62 -12.67 -3.31 14.60
CA LEU A 62 -11.43 -3.89 14.10
C LEU A 62 -11.33 -5.35 14.54
N PRO A 63 -10.67 -6.22 13.76
CA PRO A 63 -10.35 -7.57 14.18
C PRO A 63 -9.36 -7.54 15.35
N THR A 64 -9.33 -8.62 16.13
CA THR A 64 -8.38 -8.74 17.24
C THR A 64 -6.99 -9.15 16.75
N GLU A 65 -5.95 -8.91 17.54
CA GLU A 65 -4.60 -9.41 17.23
C GLU A 65 -4.59 -10.93 17.00
N LYS A 66 -5.43 -11.67 17.73
CA LYS A 66 -5.58 -13.11 17.54
C LYS A 66 -6.12 -13.46 16.16
N ASP A 67 -7.10 -12.70 15.66
CA ASP A 67 -7.67 -12.91 14.33
C ASP A 67 -6.60 -12.66 13.26
N LEU A 68 -5.89 -11.52 13.37
CA LEU A 68 -4.81 -11.15 12.46
C LEU A 68 -3.67 -12.18 12.43
N LYS A 69 -3.24 -12.66 13.61
CA LYS A 69 -2.21 -13.70 13.71
C LYS A 69 -2.69 -15.03 13.12
N SER A 70 -3.93 -15.42 13.37
CA SER A 70 -4.44 -16.72 12.91
C SER A 70 -4.72 -16.79 11.41
N LEU A 71 -5.11 -15.67 10.80
CA LEU A 71 -5.53 -15.62 9.39
C LEU A 71 -4.40 -15.18 8.46
N HIS A 72 -3.53 -14.28 8.93
CA HIS A 72 -2.50 -13.67 8.11
C HIS A 72 -1.09 -13.85 8.67
N ASP A 73 -0.91 -14.55 9.79
CA ASP A 73 0.38 -14.65 10.50
C ASP A 73 0.96 -13.30 11.00
N PHE A 74 0.15 -12.23 10.95
CA PHE A 74 0.54 -10.89 11.33
C PHE A 74 0.85 -10.78 12.83
N GLU A 75 2.04 -10.28 13.17
CA GLU A 75 2.43 -9.91 14.53
C GLU A 75 2.58 -8.39 14.65
N SER A 76 1.82 -7.80 15.58
CA SER A 76 1.93 -6.38 15.90
C SER A 76 3.27 -6.08 16.57
N THR A 77 3.92 -5.01 16.12
CA THR A 77 5.13 -4.47 16.77
C THR A 77 4.81 -3.34 17.76
N GLY A 78 3.52 -3.14 18.05
CA GLY A 78 3.00 -2.08 18.89
C GLY A 78 2.85 -0.74 18.15
N ALA A 79 1.93 0.09 18.67
CA ALA A 79 1.63 1.38 18.07
C ALA A 79 2.81 2.34 18.10
N GLY A 80 2.89 3.17 17.05
CA GLY A 80 3.90 4.20 16.89
C GLY A 80 3.33 5.44 16.20
N ASP A 81 4.18 6.15 15.47
CA ASP A 81 3.81 7.38 14.77
C ASP A 81 3.11 7.08 13.44
N LEU A 82 1.80 6.79 13.52
CA LEU A 82 0.98 6.44 12.37
C LEU A 82 1.08 7.47 11.24
N LYS A 83 1.05 8.76 11.55
CA LYS A 83 1.08 9.83 10.54
C LYS A 83 2.36 9.80 9.74
N ASN A 84 3.48 9.66 10.43
CA ASN A 84 4.79 9.54 9.80
C ASN A 84 4.90 8.24 8.97
N TYR A 85 4.37 7.11 9.45
CA TYR A 85 4.40 5.86 8.70
C TYR A 85 3.53 5.93 7.44
N VAL A 86 2.33 6.48 7.52
CA VAL A 86 1.45 6.74 6.37
C VAL A 86 2.17 7.61 5.33
N GLN A 87 2.77 8.72 5.75
CA GLN A 87 3.51 9.58 4.83
C GLN A 87 4.66 8.83 4.12
N GLN A 88 5.41 8.01 4.85
CA GLN A 88 6.53 7.25 4.29
C GLN A 88 6.07 6.17 3.31
N VAL A 89 5.02 5.39 3.62
CA VAL A 89 4.53 4.37 2.69
C VAL A 89 3.95 4.99 1.42
N ARG A 90 3.20 6.10 1.54
CA ARG A 90 2.64 6.82 0.38
C ARG A 90 3.74 7.38 -0.52
N TRP A 91 4.82 7.90 0.07
CA TRP A 91 5.99 8.33 -0.69
C TRP A 91 6.65 7.18 -1.46
N LYS A 92 6.78 6.00 -0.82
CA LYS A 92 7.37 4.81 -1.45
C LYS A 92 6.49 4.23 -2.55
N GLU A 93 5.18 4.21 -2.36
CA GLU A 93 4.20 3.85 -3.38
C GLU A 93 4.31 4.78 -4.58
N LEU A 94 4.29 6.10 -4.37
CA LEU A 94 4.42 7.07 -5.46
C LEU A 94 5.72 6.86 -6.25
N ALA A 95 6.83 6.64 -5.54
CA ALA A 95 8.10 6.33 -6.18
C ALA A 95 8.06 5.02 -6.99
N ARG A 96 7.45 3.96 -6.45
CA ARG A 96 7.26 2.68 -7.16
C ARG A 96 6.41 2.86 -8.41
N ASN A 97 5.28 3.56 -8.30
CA ASN A 97 4.38 3.81 -9.43
C ASN A 97 5.05 4.66 -10.51
N ALA A 98 5.80 5.69 -10.11
CA ALA A 98 6.59 6.50 -11.03
C ALA A 98 7.68 5.66 -11.73
N MET A 99 8.36 4.76 -11.02
CA MET A 99 9.36 3.91 -11.66
C MET A 99 8.77 2.88 -12.60
N SER A 100 7.68 2.22 -12.21
CA SER A 100 6.95 1.30 -13.10
C SER A 100 6.46 2.02 -14.36
N PHE A 101 5.93 3.24 -14.20
CA PHE A 101 5.53 4.10 -15.30
C PHE A 101 6.71 4.37 -16.23
N LEU A 102 7.85 4.85 -15.72
CA LEU A 102 9.02 5.17 -16.54
C LEU A 102 9.59 3.95 -17.26
N THR A 103 9.72 2.80 -16.57
CA THR A 103 10.27 1.57 -17.17
C THR A 103 9.42 1.08 -18.33
N ARG A 104 8.10 0.91 -18.13
CA ARG A 104 7.16 0.48 -19.18
C ARG A 104 7.24 1.38 -20.42
N ASN A 105 7.43 2.66 -20.17
CA ASN A 105 7.42 3.68 -21.20
C ASN A 105 8.77 3.73 -21.95
N VAL A 106 9.90 3.56 -21.28
CA VAL A 106 11.20 3.36 -21.94
C VAL A 106 11.18 2.13 -22.85
N GLU A 107 10.55 1.03 -22.43
CA GLU A 107 10.37 -0.16 -23.26
C GLU A 107 9.58 0.15 -24.54
N ARG A 108 8.44 0.85 -24.40
CA ARG A 108 7.62 1.29 -25.55
C ARG A 108 8.38 2.18 -26.53
N LEU A 109 9.24 3.08 -26.06
CA LEU A 109 10.07 3.94 -26.93
C LEU A 109 11.05 3.14 -27.79
N ASN A 110 11.45 1.95 -27.35
CA ASN A 110 12.37 1.09 -28.09
C ASN A 110 11.65 0.21 -29.13
N GLU A 111 10.34 -0.02 -28.95
CA GLU A 111 9.55 -0.99 -29.73
C GLU A 111 8.56 -0.35 -30.70
N ASP A 112 8.00 0.82 -30.36
CA ASP A 112 6.90 1.50 -31.07
C ASP A 112 7.32 2.82 -31.76
N ASP A 113 6.39 3.46 -32.46
CA ASP A 113 6.55 4.83 -32.99
C ASP A 113 6.75 5.83 -31.83
N PRO A 114 7.94 6.43 -31.69
CA PRO A 114 8.28 7.29 -30.55
C PRO A 114 7.35 8.49 -30.39
N THR A 115 6.78 8.99 -31.49
CA THR A 115 5.95 10.21 -31.46
C THR A 115 4.63 9.95 -30.74
N LYS A 116 3.98 8.81 -31.02
CA LYS A 116 2.73 8.40 -30.37
C LYS A 116 2.96 8.03 -28.91
N VAL A 117 4.07 7.36 -28.62
CA VAL A 117 4.46 6.98 -27.27
C VAL A 117 4.66 8.24 -26.40
N ILE A 118 5.29 9.29 -26.93
CA ILE A 118 5.47 10.58 -26.22
C ILE A 118 4.12 11.27 -25.96
N GLU A 119 3.18 11.24 -26.92
CA GLU A 119 1.82 11.79 -26.72
C GLU A 119 1.07 11.04 -25.61
N ASP A 120 1.16 9.71 -25.58
CA ASP A 120 0.57 8.88 -24.52
C ASP A 120 1.22 9.15 -23.16
N PHE A 121 2.54 9.34 -23.09
CA PHE A 121 3.22 9.69 -21.84
C PHE A 121 2.71 10.99 -21.25
N ALA A 122 2.57 12.02 -22.08
CA ALA A 122 2.12 13.33 -21.61
C ALA A 122 0.73 13.24 -20.98
N LYS A 123 -0.13 12.34 -21.48
CA LYS A 123 -1.45 12.06 -20.93
C LYS A 123 -1.38 11.24 -19.64
N GLU A 124 -0.72 10.08 -19.67
CA GLU A 124 -0.61 9.19 -18.50
C GLU A 124 0.13 9.86 -17.32
N PHE A 125 1.13 10.70 -17.58
CA PHE A 125 1.84 11.46 -16.55
C PHE A 125 0.95 12.50 -15.86
N SER A 126 -0.04 13.05 -16.58
CA SER A 126 -1.00 13.98 -16.00
C SER A 126 -1.99 13.33 -15.04
N ASP A 127 -2.17 12.00 -15.16
CA ASP A 127 -3.08 11.19 -14.34
C ASP A 127 -2.41 10.63 -13.07
N LEU A 128 -1.09 10.78 -12.91
CA LEU A 128 -0.34 10.37 -11.71
C LEU A 128 -0.60 11.28 -10.48
N ARG A 129 -1.61 12.15 -10.55
CA ARG A 129 -1.80 13.29 -9.66
C ARG A 129 -2.87 13.07 -8.59
#